data_AF-A0AAD4XQ06-F1
#
_entry.id   AF-A0AAD4XQ06-F1
#
_cell.length_a   1.000
_cell.length_b   1.000
_cell.length_c   1.000
_cell.angle_alpha   90.00
_cell.angle_beta   90.00
_cell.angle_gamma   90.00
#
_symmetry.space_group_name_H-M   'P 1'
#
loop_
_entity.id
_entity.type
_entity.pdbx_description
1 polymer ?
#
loop_
_entity_poly.entity_id
_entity_poly.type
_entity_poly.pdbx_seq_one_letter_code
_entity_poly.pdbx_strand_id
1 'polypeptide(L)'
;LLFKTAYYFSTGPFRRFWIRKGYDPRKDPESRIYQSIDFRLPPSIRNSADANTSTEKWRDLCAFRAFPWKSQTALQLCELDDDYIQKEIKKPLEQTTCSCSTGWFPSHVISTLRKRVAVRFLSVYPKPGGEYLWKSANERFEKSKRAHVLRKEPRPDEEQHANR
;
A
#
# COMPACT_ATOMS: atom_id res chain seq x y z
N LEU A 1 -25.36 6.92 11.67
CA LEU A 1 -24.53 7.50 12.76
C LEU A 1 -23.27 8.20 12.24
N LEU A 2 -22.43 7.56 11.41
CA LEU A 2 -21.14 8.12 10.98
C LEU A 2 -21.22 9.41 10.13
N PHE A 3 -22.19 9.53 9.23
CA PHE A 3 -22.32 10.74 8.39
C PHE A 3 -22.56 12.05 9.19
N LYS A 4 -23.04 11.96 10.43
CA LYS A 4 -23.20 13.11 11.31
C LYS A 4 -21.87 13.58 11.91
N THR A 5 -20.90 12.69 12.09
CA THR A 5 -19.66 12.92 12.86
C THR A 5 -18.38 12.74 12.04
N ALA A 6 -18.48 12.22 10.82
CA ALA A 6 -17.38 11.91 9.94
C ALA A 6 -17.69 12.26 8.48
N TYR A 7 -16.66 12.31 7.67
CA TYR A 7 -16.71 12.45 6.21
C TYR A 7 -15.72 11.46 5.58
N TYR A 8 -15.66 11.35 4.25
CA TYR A 8 -14.62 10.58 3.57
C TYR A 8 -14.23 11.27 2.27
N PHE A 9 -13.03 10.99 1.77
CA PHE A 9 -12.62 11.43 0.44
C PHE A 9 -13.10 10.42 -0.62
N SER A 10 -13.66 10.92 -1.72
CA SER A 10 -14.05 10.09 -2.87
C SER A 10 -12.83 9.54 -3.63
N THR A 11 -11.71 10.29 -3.63
CA THR A 11 -10.49 9.97 -4.36
C THR A 11 -9.24 10.22 -3.50
N GLY A 12 -8.07 9.94 -4.07
CA GLY A 12 -6.79 10.22 -3.42
C GLY A 12 -6.35 9.18 -2.39
N PRO A 13 -5.35 9.53 -1.56
CA PRO A 13 -4.64 8.61 -0.66
C PRO A 13 -5.43 8.23 0.60
N PHE A 14 -6.44 9.00 0.98
CA PHE A 14 -7.27 8.75 2.18
C PHE A 14 -8.71 8.31 1.81
N ARG A 15 -8.90 7.82 0.59
CA ARG A 15 -10.23 7.40 0.12
C ARG A 15 -10.79 6.21 0.89
N ARG A 16 -12.10 6.02 0.81
CA ARG A 16 -12.86 4.84 1.34
C ARG A 16 -12.93 4.69 2.86
N PHE A 17 -12.13 5.42 3.62
CA PHE A 17 -12.16 5.39 5.09
C PHE A 17 -12.84 6.64 5.64
N TRP A 18 -13.59 6.45 6.73
CA TRP A 18 -14.24 7.54 7.44
C TRP A 18 -13.21 8.35 8.24
N ILE A 19 -13.31 9.66 8.14
CA ILE A 19 -12.45 10.65 8.77
C ILE A 19 -13.32 11.48 9.69
N ARG A 20 -12.90 11.65 10.94
CA ARG A 20 -13.61 12.48 11.91
C ARG A 20 -13.74 13.92 11.41
N LYS A 21 -14.91 14.54 11.57
CA LYS A 21 -15.10 15.96 11.26
C LYS A 21 -14.11 16.84 12.04
N GLY A 22 -13.54 17.83 11.36
CA GLY A 22 -12.54 18.75 11.92
C GLY A 22 -11.09 18.28 11.80
N TYR A 23 -10.84 17.03 11.39
CA TYR A 23 -9.50 16.51 11.14
C TYR A 23 -9.25 16.40 9.63
N ASP A 24 -8.19 17.03 9.12
CA ASP A 24 -7.76 16.90 7.72
C ASP A 24 -6.39 16.18 7.66
N PRO A 25 -6.36 14.88 7.26
CA PRO A 25 -5.13 14.10 7.28
C PRO A 25 -4.09 14.55 6.23
N ARG A 26 -4.45 15.47 5.33
CA ARG A 26 -3.53 16.07 4.36
C ARG A 26 -2.68 17.20 4.97
N LYS A 27 -3.03 17.65 6.17
CA LYS A 27 -2.31 18.70 6.91
C LYS A 27 -1.42 18.15 8.03
N ASP A 28 -1.54 16.85 8.31
CA ASP A 28 -0.82 16.17 9.38
C ASP A 28 0.03 15.03 8.79
N PRO A 29 1.38 15.17 8.73
CA PRO A 29 2.30 14.16 8.21
C PRO A 29 2.20 12.79 8.91
N GLU A 30 1.82 12.75 10.19
CA GLU A 30 1.67 11.51 10.93
C GLU A 30 0.48 10.68 10.43
N SER A 31 -0.46 11.33 9.73
CA SER A 31 -1.58 10.66 9.07
C SER A 31 -1.16 9.67 7.99
N ARG A 32 0.09 9.69 7.51
CA ARG A 32 0.57 8.83 6.42
C ARG A 32 0.25 7.34 6.65
N ILE A 33 0.26 6.87 7.90
CA ILE A 33 -0.04 5.49 8.25
C ILE A 33 -1.51 5.10 8.00
N TYR A 34 -2.41 6.08 7.97
CA TYR A 34 -3.84 5.88 7.70
C TYR A 34 -4.18 5.88 6.21
N GLN A 35 -3.20 6.11 5.32
CA GLN A 35 -3.44 6.09 3.89
C GLN A 35 -3.95 4.72 3.42
N SER A 36 -4.87 4.79 2.45
CA SER A 36 -5.46 3.64 1.79
C SER A 36 -4.46 3.00 0.83
N ILE A 37 -4.35 1.68 0.94
CA ILE A 37 -3.68 0.81 -0.02
C ILE A 37 -4.70 -0.21 -0.52
N ASP A 38 -4.76 -0.40 -1.84
CA ASP A 38 -5.72 -1.32 -2.46
C ASP A 38 -4.99 -2.53 -3.05
N PHE A 39 -5.54 -3.71 -2.80
CA PHE A 39 -5.30 -4.89 -3.62
C PHE A 39 -6.44 -5.03 -4.64
N ARG A 40 -6.07 -5.30 -5.90
CA ARG A 40 -7.02 -5.56 -6.98
C ARG A 40 -6.73 -6.92 -7.58
N LEU A 41 -7.77 -7.72 -7.76
CA LEU A 41 -7.62 -9.03 -8.38
C LEU A 41 -7.09 -8.88 -9.81
N PRO A 42 -5.99 -9.59 -10.16
CA PRO A 42 -5.56 -9.76 -11.53
C PRO A 42 -6.72 -10.25 -12.41
N PRO A 43 -6.81 -9.78 -13.67
CA PRO A 43 -7.88 -10.19 -14.59
C PRO A 43 -8.03 -11.72 -14.70
N SER A 44 -6.91 -12.45 -14.66
CA SER A 44 -6.87 -13.92 -14.74
C SER A 44 -7.62 -14.64 -13.61
N ILE A 45 -7.88 -13.97 -12.48
CA ILE A 45 -8.54 -14.58 -11.32
C ILE A 45 -9.79 -13.81 -10.86
N ARG A 46 -10.22 -12.79 -11.62
CA ARG A 46 -11.35 -11.91 -11.24
C ARG A 46 -12.72 -12.59 -11.37
N ASN A 47 -12.87 -13.56 -12.27
CA ASN A 47 -14.16 -14.22 -12.55
C ASN A 47 -14.44 -15.41 -11.62
N SER A 48 -13.84 -15.43 -10.43
CA SER A 48 -14.06 -16.48 -9.45
C SER A 48 -15.45 -16.32 -8.81
N ALA A 49 -16.28 -17.36 -8.86
CA ALA A 49 -17.63 -17.38 -8.25
C ALA A 49 -17.63 -17.11 -6.73
N ASP A 50 -16.47 -17.21 -6.08
CA ASP A 50 -16.28 -17.14 -4.64
C ASP A 50 -16.39 -15.72 -4.05
N ALA A 51 -16.52 -14.68 -4.88
CA ALA A 51 -16.72 -13.32 -4.38
C ALA A 51 -18.03 -13.17 -3.57
N ASN A 52 -19.04 -13.99 -3.86
CA ASN A 52 -20.35 -13.94 -3.20
C ASN A 52 -20.42 -14.80 -1.92
N THR A 53 -19.46 -15.69 -1.69
CA THR A 53 -19.39 -16.60 -0.52
C THR A 53 -18.26 -16.23 0.44
N SER A 54 -17.49 -15.19 0.12
CA SER A 54 -16.37 -14.67 0.89
C SER A 54 -16.80 -14.16 2.27
N THR A 55 -16.32 -14.83 3.32
CA THR A 55 -16.55 -14.49 4.74
C THR A 55 -15.24 -14.22 5.48
N GLU A 56 -14.20 -13.74 4.78
CA GLU A 56 -12.90 -13.51 5.41
C GLU A 56 -13.02 -12.42 6.48
N LYS A 57 -12.51 -12.72 7.68
CA LYS A 57 -12.46 -11.74 8.76
C LYS A 57 -11.42 -10.67 8.41
N TRP A 58 -11.74 -9.42 8.71
CA TRP A 58 -10.84 -8.29 8.46
C TRP A 58 -9.43 -8.50 9.00
N ARG A 59 -9.31 -9.02 10.23
CA ARG A 59 -8.01 -9.30 10.87
C ARG A 59 -7.18 -10.31 10.08
N ASP A 60 -7.81 -11.31 9.47
CA ASP A 60 -7.11 -12.32 8.67
C ASP A 60 -6.65 -11.74 7.33
N LEU A 61 -7.39 -10.80 6.74
CA LEU A 61 -6.95 -10.05 5.56
C LEU A 61 -5.74 -9.16 5.90
N CYS A 62 -5.83 -8.39 6.99
CA CYS A 62 -4.75 -7.54 7.47
C CYS A 62 -3.48 -8.32 7.82
N ALA A 63 -3.63 -9.55 8.31
CA ALA A 63 -2.52 -10.47 8.60
C ALA A 63 -2.08 -11.33 7.43
N PHE A 64 -2.66 -11.15 6.24
CA PHE A 64 -2.41 -11.98 5.06
C PHE A 64 -2.56 -13.48 5.33
N ARG A 65 -3.55 -13.86 6.16
CA ARG A 65 -3.93 -15.26 6.47
C ARG A 65 -5.11 -15.73 5.63
N ALA A 66 -5.77 -14.81 4.92
CA ALA A 66 -6.89 -15.09 4.04
C ALA A 66 -6.75 -14.33 2.72
N PHE A 67 -7.31 -14.91 1.65
CA PHE A 67 -7.28 -14.32 0.32
C PHE A 67 -8.54 -13.45 0.06
N PRO A 68 -8.39 -12.20 -0.41
CA PRO A 68 -9.53 -11.33 -0.70
C PRO A 68 -10.16 -11.67 -2.05
N TRP A 69 -11.37 -12.22 -2.06
CA TRP A 69 -12.11 -12.56 -3.29
C TRP A 69 -12.84 -11.39 -3.95
N LYS A 70 -12.95 -10.26 -3.26
CA LYS A 70 -13.52 -9.04 -3.84
C LYS A 70 -12.58 -8.46 -4.90
N SER A 71 -13.15 -8.01 -6.02
CA SER A 71 -12.40 -7.37 -7.12
C SER A 71 -11.42 -6.27 -6.66
N GLN A 72 -11.79 -5.53 -5.62
CA GLN A 72 -10.93 -4.55 -4.97
C GLN A 72 -11.13 -4.58 -3.46
N THR A 73 -10.02 -4.69 -2.73
CA THR A 73 -9.98 -4.64 -1.26
C THR A 73 -9.11 -3.45 -0.85
N ALA A 74 -9.74 -2.47 -0.20
CA ALA A 74 -9.06 -1.29 0.35
C ALA A 74 -8.68 -1.56 1.79
N LEU A 75 -7.44 -1.28 2.19
CA LEU A 75 -6.85 -1.51 3.52
C LEU A 75 -6.15 -0.22 3.99
N GLN A 76 -5.93 -0.04 5.29
CA GLN A 76 -5.05 1.01 5.79
C GLN A 76 -3.64 0.46 6.05
N LEU A 77 -2.61 1.25 5.76
CA LEU A 77 -1.22 0.81 5.94
C LEU A 77 -0.90 0.39 7.37
N CYS A 78 -1.43 1.11 8.36
CA CYS A 78 -1.19 0.82 9.78
C CYS A 78 -1.76 -0.53 10.23
N GLU A 79 -2.77 -1.07 9.55
CA GLU A 79 -3.43 -2.33 9.93
C GLU A 79 -2.70 -3.57 9.39
N LEU A 80 -1.79 -3.40 8.42
CA LEU A 80 -1.15 -4.53 7.75
C LEU A 80 -0.03 -5.14 8.59
N ASP A 81 -0.17 -6.42 8.94
CA ASP A 81 0.83 -7.19 9.68
C ASP A 81 1.90 -7.73 8.68
N ASP A 82 2.78 -6.82 8.25
CA ASP A 82 3.94 -7.14 7.40
C ASP A 82 5.13 -6.27 7.79
N ASP A 83 6.24 -6.91 8.16
CA ASP A 83 7.44 -6.25 8.64
C ASP A 83 8.01 -5.21 7.67
N TYR A 84 7.96 -5.49 6.36
CA TYR A 84 8.49 -4.55 5.38
C TYR A 84 7.62 -3.30 5.32
N ILE A 85 6.30 -3.47 5.25
CA ILE A 85 5.34 -2.34 5.25
C ILE A 85 5.51 -1.53 6.53
N GLN A 86 5.50 -2.18 7.70
CA GLN A 86 5.59 -1.51 8.99
C GLN A 86 6.92 -0.76 9.17
N LYS A 87 8.04 -1.31 8.68
CA LYS A 87 9.33 -0.60 8.68
C LYS A 87 9.32 0.59 7.72
N GLU A 88 8.76 0.43 6.53
CA GLU A 88 8.73 1.49 5.51
C GLU A 88 7.88 2.69 5.97
N ILE A 89 6.70 2.45 6.55
CA ILE A 89 5.80 3.51 7.02
C ILE A 89 6.27 4.18 8.32
N LYS A 90 7.34 3.69 8.95
CA LYS A 90 7.96 4.30 10.14
C LYS A 90 9.21 5.11 9.80
N LYS A 91 9.74 5.01 8.58
CA LYS A 91 10.88 5.83 8.12
C LYS A 91 10.57 7.32 8.21
N PRO A 92 11.58 8.20 8.36
CA PRO A 92 11.40 9.64 8.28
C PRO A 92 10.70 10.07 6.99
N LEU A 93 9.96 11.18 7.04
CA LEU A 93 9.29 11.73 5.87
C LEU A 93 10.32 12.22 4.85
N GLU A 94 10.14 11.80 3.59
CA GLU A 94 10.93 12.27 2.45
C GLU A 94 10.28 13.50 1.78
N GLN A 95 9.02 13.82 2.14
CA GLN A 95 8.25 14.91 1.54
C GLN A 95 7.56 15.74 2.64
N THR A 96 7.51 17.05 2.43
CA THR A 96 6.90 18.01 3.37
C THR A 96 5.44 18.34 3.05
N THR A 97 4.92 17.86 1.93
CA THR A 97 3.54 18.14 1.48
C THR A 97 2.79 16.86 1.13
N CYS A 98 1.48 16.86 1.38
CA CYS A 98 0.59 15.76 1.01
C CYS A 98 0.13 15.90 -0.45
N SER A 99 0.61 15.03 -1.33
CA SER A 99 0.16 14.96 -2.72
C SER A 99 -1.28 14.43 -2.83
N CYS A 100 -2.03 14.93 -3.81
CA CYS A 100 -3.38 14.44 -4.12
C CYS A 100 -3.40 13.00 -4.66
N SER A 101 -2.29 12.50 -5.21
CA SER A 101 -2.19 11.18 -5.84
C SER A 101 -1.56 10.12 -4.95
N THR A 102 -0.53 10.49 -4.18
CA THR A 102 0.28 9.55 -3.38
C THR A 102 0.30 9.87 -1.89
N GLY A 103 -0.26 11.02 -1.50
CA GLY A 103 -0.27 11.48 -0.11
C GLY A 103 1.11 11.90 0.36
N TRP A 104 1.46 11.47 1.57
CA TRP A 104 2.71 11.75 2.28
C TRP A 104 3.89 10.88 1.86
N PHE A 105 3.65 9.92 0.95
CA PHE A 105 4.69 9.04 0.45
C PHE A 105 5.06 9.39 -0.99
N PRO A 106 6.35 9.31 -1.35
CA PRO A 106 6.75 9.33 -2.74
C PRO A 106 6.08 8.25 -3.57
N SER A 107 5.88 8.54 -4.86
CA SER A 107 5.22 7.62 -5.79
C SER A 107 5.89 6.24 -5.83
N HIS A 108 7.22 6.18 -5.78
CA HIS A 108 7.95 4.91 -5.78
C HIS A 108 7.73 4.09 -4.48
N VAL A 109 7.61 4.76 -3.33
CA VAL A 109 7.35 4.10 -2.04
C VAL A 109 5.96 3.45 -2.07
N ILE A 110 4.92 4.23 -2.40
CA ILE A 110 3.55 3.69 -2.54
C ILE A 110 3.49 2.58 -3.58
N SER A 111 4.16 2.75 -4.72
CA SER A 111 4.21 1.72 -5.76
C SER A 111 4.85 0.43 -5.25
N THR A 112 5.88 0.52 -4.40
CA THR A 112 6.55 -0.63 -3.81
C THR A 112 5.69 -1.28 -2.72
N LEU A 113 5.02 -0.50 -1.87
CA LEU A 113 4.05 -1.00 -0.88
C LEU A 113 2.89 -1.75 -1.55
N ARG A 114 2.34 -1.23 -2.66
CA ARG A 114 1.27 -1.92 -3.42
C ARG A 114 1.74 -3.27 -3.95
N LYS A 115 2.96 -3.34 -4.47
CA LYS A 115 3.56 -4.60 -4.92
C LYS A 115 3.75 -5.57 -3.75
N ARG A 116 4.20 -5.09 -2.58
CA ARG A 116 4.34 -5.92 -1.38
C ARG A 116 3.00 -6.53 -0.95
N VAL A 117 1.94 -5.71 -0.87
CA VAL A 117 0.59 -6.18 -0.56
C VAL A 117 0.14 -7.25 -1.55
N ALA A 118 0.37 -7.05 -2.85
CA ALA A 118 0.05 -8.05 -3.86
C ALA A 118 0.81 -9.37 -3.67
N VAL A 119 2.12 -9.32 -3.38
CA VAL A 119 2.92 -10.52 -3.07
C VAL A 119 2.34 -11.29 -1.89
N ARG A 120 1.96 -10.58 -0.82
CA ARG A 120 1.44 -11.21 0.40
C ARG A 120 0.06 -11.85 0.20
N PHE A 121 -0.85 -11.21 -0.52
CA PHE A 121 -2.12 -11.85 -0.85
C PHE A 121 -1.95 -13.02 -1.80
N LEU A 122 -1.09 -12.90 -2.82
CA LEU A 122 -0.85 -14.00 -3.76
C LEU A 122 -0.15 -15.20 -3.10
N SER A 123 0.59 -15.02 -2.00
CA SER A 123 1.17 -16.15 -1.25
C SER A 123 0.14 -17.00 -0.51
N VAL A 124 -1.07 -16.46 -0.28
CA VAL A 124 -2.18 -17.21 0.33
C VAL A 124 -3.31 -17.49 -0.66
N TYR A 125 -3.05 -17.35 -1.96
CA TYR A 125 -4.02 -17.67 -2.99
C TYR A 125 -4.27 -19.19 -3.04
N PRO A 126 -5.52 -19.66 -2.85
CA PRO A 126 -5.76 -21.09 -2.59
C PRO A 126 -5.98 -21.93 -3.85
N LYS A 127 -6.06 -21.32 -5.05
CA LYS A 127 -6.32 -22.05 -6.30
C LYS A 127 -5.03 -22.37 -7.06
N PRO A 128 -5.04 -23.40 -7.93
CA PRO A 128 -3.93 -23.70 -8.82
C PRO A 128 -3.48 -22.50 -9.64
N GLY A 129 -2.19 -22.44 -9.97
CA GLY A 129 -1.57 -21.31 -10.67
C GLY A 129 -1.18 -20.14 -9.77
N GLY A 130 -1.47 -20.20 -8.46
CA GLY A 130 -1.03 -19.20 -7.47
C GLY A 130 0.47 -18.97 -7.45
N GLU A 131 1.26 -20.04 -7.56
CA GLU A 131 2.73 -19.96 -7.55
C GLU A 131 3.29 -19.07 -8.67
N TYR A 132 2.73 -19.18 -9.88
CA TYR A 132 3.17 -18.35 -11.01
C TYR A 132 2.83 -16.88 -10.78
N LEU A 133 1.60 -16.60 -10.33
CA LEU A 133 1.16 -15.24 -10.00
C LEU A 133 2.04 -14.63 -8.91
N TRP A 134 2.32 -15.41 -7.86
CA TRP A 134 3.19 -15.01 -6.77
C TRP A 134 4.62 -14.76 -7.24
N LYS A 135 5.23 -15.68 -8.01
CA LYS A 135 6.59 -15.52 -8.57
C LYS A 135 6.70 -14.22 -9.37
N SER A 136 5.77 -13.98 -10.31
CA SER A 136 5.76 -12.76 -11.12
C SER A 136 5.58 -11.49 -10.28
N ALA A 137 4.68 -11.51 -9.28
CA ALA A 137 4.50 -10.38 -8.37
C ALA A 137 5.76 -10.13 -7.52
N ASN A 138 6.41 -11.20 -7.05
CA ASN A 138 7.60 -11.13 -6.21
C ASN A 138 8.80 -10.57 -6.98
N GLU A 139 9.02 -11.00 -8.22
CA GLU A 139 10.04 -10.43 -9.11
C GLU A 139 9.85 -8.92 -9.30
N ARG A 140 8.61 -8.47 -9.56
CA ARG A 140 8.29 -7.05 -9.72
C ARG A 140 8.52 -6.27 -8.42
N PHE A 141 8.17 -6.86 -7.27
CA PHE A 141 8.43 -6.26 -5.96
C PHE A 141 9.93 -6.12 -5.71
N GLU A 142 10.71 -7.18 -5.88
CA GLU A 142 12.17 -7.16 -5.65
C GLU A 142 12.90 -6.23 -6.60
N LYS A 143 12.46 -6.12 -7.86
CA LYS A 143 12.97 -5.12 -8.81
C LYS A 143 12.69 -3.68 -8.32
N SER A 144 11.47 -3.42 -7.85
CA SER A 144 11.07 -2.11 -7.31
C SER A 144 11.87 -1.73 -6.06
N LYS A 145 12.08 -2.71 -5.17
CA LYS A 145 12.86 -2.57 -3.94
C LYS A 145 14.34 -2.27 -4.24
N ARG A 146 14.96 -2.98 -5.18
CA ARG A 146 16.34 -2.73 -5.61
C ARG A 146 16.54 -1.37 -6.26
N ALA A 147 15.62 -0.97 -7.15
CA ALA A 147 15.67 0.34 -7.78
C ALA A 147 15.61 1.51 -6.78
N HIS A 148 14.98 1.30 -5.62
CA HIS A 148 14.96 2.28 -4.54
C HIS A 148 16.32 2.40 -3.82
N VAL A 149 17.00 1.28 -3.58
CA VAL A 149 18.33 1.28 -2.94
C VAL A 149 19.34 2.04 -3.80
N LEU A 150 19.37 1.76 -5.11
CA LEU A 150 20.27 2.44 -6.05
C LEU A 150 20.05 3.96 -6.10
N ARG A 151 18.81 4.43 -5.92
CA ARG A 151 18.49 5.87 -5.89
C ARG A 151 18.96 6.59 -4.63
N LYS A 152 19.25 5.86 -3.55
CA LYS A 152 19.74 6.42 -2.29
C LYS A 152 21.27 6.45 -2.21
N GLU A 153 21.99 5.84 -3.16
CA GLU A 153 23.44 6.00 -3.25
C GLU A 153 23.76 7.42 -3.76
N PRO A 154 24.67 8.17 -3.08
CA PRO A 154 25.13 9.46 -3.58
C PRO A 154 25.80 9.29 -4.94
N ARG A 155 25.53 10.20 -5.88
CA ARG A 155 26.32 10.28 -7.11
C ARG A 155 27.74 10.74 -6.76
N PRO A 156 28.82 10.16 -7.31
CA PRO A 156 30.20 10.55 -7.02
C PRO A 156 30.58 12.00 -7.41
N ASP A 157 29.68 12.76 -8.03
CA ASP A 157 30.03 13.96 -8.79
C ASP A 157 29.72 15.30 -8.08
N GLU A 158 29.28 15.29 -6.82
CA GLU A 158 28.91 16.51 -6.08
C GLU A 158 29.88 16.89 -4.93
N GLU A 159 31.05 16.26 -4.83
CA GLU A 159 32.07 16.60 -3.80
C GLU A 159 33.12 17.65 -4.25
N GLN A 160 33.10 18.16 -5.48
CA GLN A 160 34.15 19.09 -5.97
C GLN A 160 33.79 20.58 -5.97
N HIS A 161 32.59 21.00 -5.56
CA HIS A 161 32.19 22.42 -5.60
C HIS A 161 31.82 23.05 -4.24
N ALA A 162 32.03 22.34 -3.13
CA ALA A 162 31.80 22.91 -1.78
C ALA A 162 33.09 23.38 -1.06
N ASN A 163 34.27 23.20 -1.67
CA ASN A 163 35.54 23.73 -1.16
C ASN A 163 36.23 24.58 -2.22
N ARG A 164 35.71 25.79 -2.47
CA ARG A 164 36.45 26.93 -3.02
C ARG A 164 35.77 28.24 -2.65
#